data_AF-A0A317CKZ7-F1
#
_entry.id   AF-A0A317CKZ7-F1
#
_cell.length_a   1.000
_cell.length_b   1.000
_cell.length_c   1.000
_cell.angle_alpha   90.00
_cell.angle_beta   90.00
_cell.angle_gamma   90.00
#
_symmetry.space_group_name_H-M   'P 1'
#
loop_
_entity.id
_entity.type
_entity.pdbx_description
1 polymer ?
#
loop_
_entity_poly.entity_id
_entity_poly.type
_entity_poly.pdbx_seq_one_letter_code
_entity_poly.pdbx_strand_id
1 'polypeptide(L)'
;ALKQAEISVSLSNGEMIATDTAKIVLMNDKLINLIDVLDLAKQLQKTHRKTLLSGVIPTVGIIGGVFVFNISVSIAIVGYMSGVGLSLGYAVSPLFTEKRRNKKAIKKLKEKYR
;
A
#
# COMPACT_ATOMS: atom_id res chain seq x y z
N ALA A 1 27.34 11.48 1.53
CA ALA A 1 26.57 10.22 1.62
C ALA A 1 25.06 10.44 1.57
N LEU A 2 24.42 11.14 2.53
CA LEU A 2 22.95 11.30 2.57
C LEU A 2 22.35 12.10 1.38
N LYS A 3 23.09 13.06 0.81
CA LYS A 3 22.69 13.84 -0.39
C LYS A 3 22.71 13.06 -1.71
N GLN A 4 23.29 11.85 -1.73
CA GLN A 4 23.40 11.00 -2.95
C GLN A 4 22.43 9.81 -2.95
N ALA A 5 21.74 9.55 -1.85
CA ALA A 5 20.71 8.52 -1.79
C ALA A 5 19.37 9.09 -2.27
N GLU A 6 18.67 8.36 -3.14
CA GLU A 6 17.32 8.73 -3.63
C GLU A 6 16.30 8.83 -2.47
N ILE A 7 16.56 8.11 -1.38
CA ILE A 7 15.77 8.10 -0.14
C ILE A 7 16.73 8.15 1.07
N SER A 8 16.61 9.18 1.91
CA SER A 8 17.32 9.31 3.19
C SER A 8 16.49 8.71 4.33
N VAL A 9 17.10 7.82 5.14
CA VAL A 9 16.47 7.20 6.31
C VAL A 9 17.31 7.55 7.56
N SER A 10 16.68 8.16 8.57
CA SER A 10 17.34 8.52 9.84
C SER A 10 16.96 7.56 10.96
N LEU A 11 17.93 7.24 11.82
CA LEU A 11 17.75 6.53 13.08
C LEU A 11 17.71 7.58 14.20
N SER A 12 16.69 7.56 15.07
CA SER A 12 16.45 8.63 16.05
C SER A 12 17.58 8.84 17.07
N ASN A 13 18.50 7.89 17.27
CA ASN A 13 19.55 7.95 18.30
C ASN A 13 20.83 8.72 17.93
N GLY A 14 20.95 9.27 16.71
CA GLY A 14 22.24 9.75 16.20
C GLY A 14 22.46 11.26 16.26
N GLU A 15 21.50 12.06 15.82
CA GLU A 15 21.63 13.52 15.71
C GLU A 15 20.26 14.15 15.38
N MET A 16 19.87 15.22 16.08
CA MET A 16 18.63 15.97 15.82
C MET A 16 18.60 16.52 14.37
N ILE A 17 19.76 16.84 13.81
CA ILE A 17 19.95 17.38 12.45
C ILE A 17 19.65 16.31 11.38
N ALA A 18 19.89 15.02 11.68
CA ALA A 18 19.61 13.92 10.75
C ALA A 18 18.11 13.60 10.66
N THR A 19 17.36 13.77 11.75
CA THR A 19 15.90 13.60 11.79
C THR A 19 15.17 14.68 10.99
N ASP A 20 15.64 15.93 11.04
CA ASP A 20 15.00 17.07 10.34
C ASP A 20 15.18 17.03 8.81
N THR A 21 16.16 16.26 8.30
CA THR A 21 16.49 16.17 6.86
C THR A 21 16.09 14.82 6.23
N ALA A 22 15.66 13.83 7.03
CA ALA A 22 15.35 12.50 6.52
C ALA A 22 13.91 12.36 6.03
N LYS A 23 13.71 11.65 4.91
CA LYS A 23 12.38 11.36 4.36
C LYS A 23 11.61 10.33 5.19
N ILE A 24 12.32 9.49 5.95
CA ILE A 24 11.77 8.46 6.85
C ILE A 24 12.57 8.46 8.14
N VAL A 25 11.88 8.52 9.28
CA VAL A 25 12.48 8.50 10.63
C VAL A 25 12.09 7.21 11.35
N LEU A 26 13.08 6.42 11.77
CA LEU A 26 12.89 5.18 12.53
C LEU A 26 12.86 5.49 14.03
N MET A 27 11.66 5.59 14.62
CA MET A 27 11.43 6.01 16.01
C MET A 27 11.96 5.06 17.11
N ASN A 28 12.36 3.83 16.77
CA ASN A 28 12.67 2.78 17.74
C ASN A 28 14.15 2.35 17.73
N ASP A 29 15.05 3.16 17.14
CA ASP A 29 16.52 3.00 17.12
C ASP A 29 17.12 1.65 16.70
N LYS A 30 16.28 0.74 16.19
CA LYS A 30 16.71 -0.58 15.74
C LYS A 30 16.81 -0.58 14.22
N LEU A 31 18.02 -0.84 13.70
CA LEU A 31 18.25 -1.05 12.26
C LEU A 31 17.39 -2.17 11.67
N ILE A 32 16.94 -3.13 12.50
CA ILE A 32 16.04 -4.20 12.05
C ILE A 32 14.73 -3.65 11.45
N ASN A 33 14.25 -2.51 11.93
CA ASN A 33 13.02 -1.88 11.45
C ASN A 33 13.19 -1.30 10.03
N LEU A 34 14.43 -1.11 9.55
CA LEU A 34 14.68 -0.75 8.15
C LEU A 34 14.23 -1.87 7.21
N ILE A 35 14.38 -3.13 7.62
CA ILE A 35 13.92 -4.30 6.85
C ILE A 35 12.39 -4.25 6.74
N ASP A 36 11.69 -3.94 7.83
CA ASP A 36 10.23 -3.80 7.84
C ASP A 36 9.75 -2.67 6.90
N VAL A 37 10.45 -1.52 6.90
CA VAL A 37 10.15 -0.40 6.00
C VAL A 37 10.37 -0.78 4.53
N LEU A 38 11.47 -1.48 4.21
CA LEU A 38 11.75 -1.96 2.86
C LEU A 38 10.73 -2.98 2.39
N ASP A 39 10.29 -3.89 3.26
CA ASP A 39 9.26 -4.87 2.93
C ASP A 39 7.87 -4.24 2.79
N LEU A 40 7.57 -3.20 3.59
CA LEU A 40 6.36 -2.40 3.41
C LEU A 40 6.38 -1.66 2.07
N ALA A 41 7.51 -1.07 1.69
CA ALA A 41 7.67 -0.40 0.39
C ALA A 41 7.44 -1.36 -0.79
N LYS A 42 8.00 -2.59 -0.72
CA LYS A 42 7.75 -3.63 -1.74
C LYS A 42 6.28 -4.05 -1.80
N GLN A 43 5.61 -4.18 -0.66
CA GLN A 43 4.18 -4.49 -0.60
C GLN A 43 3.32 -3.36 -1.17
N LEU A 44 3.67 -2.11 -0.84
CA LEU A 44 3.03 -0.92 -1.37
C LEU A 44 3.19 -0.85 -2.89
N GLN A 45 4.40 -1.06 -3.42
CA GLN A 45 4.65 -1.06 -4.86
C GLN A 45 3.79 -2.10 -5.61
N LYS A 46 3.67 -3.32 -5.06
CA LYS A 46 2.81 -4.37 -5.62
C LYS A 46 1.33 -3.99 -5.58
N THR A 47 0.88 -3.36 -4.50
CA THR A 47 -0.53 -2.99 -4.31
C THR A 47 -0.89 -1.76 -5.14
N HIS A 48 -0.02 -0.75 -5.19
CA HIS A 48 -0.19 0.48 -5.95
C HIS A 48 -0.39 0.21 -7.44
N ARG A 49 0.39 -0.71 -8.03
CA ARG A 49 0.18 -1.12 -9.43
C ARG A 49 -1.22 -1.70 -9.66
N LYS A 50 -1.73 -2.51 -8.73
CA LYS A 50 -3.09 -3.08 -8.81
C LYS A 50 -4.16 -2.00 -8.64
N THR A 51 -3.98 -1.08 -7.68
CA THR A 51 -4.88 0.06 -7.47
C THR A 51 -4.94 0.93 -8.73
N LEU A 52 -3.82 1.27 -9.34
CA LEU A 52 -3.77 2.04 -10.59
C LEU A 52 -4.51 1.32 -11.73
N LEU A 53 -4.21 0.04 -11.97
CA LEU A 53 -4.89 -0.73 -13.00
C LEU A 53 -6.39 -0.86 -12.73
N SER A 54 -6.80 -1.02 -11.48
CA SER A 54 -8.21 -1.10 -11.08
C SER A 54 -8.98 0.20 -11.31
N GLY A 55 -8.30 1.35 -11.40
CA GLY A 55 -8.92 2.62 -11.79
C GLY A 55 -8.92 2.82 -13.29
N VAL A 56 -7.77 2.64 -13.95
CA VAL A 56 -7.60 2.96 -15.37
C VAL A 56 -8.44 2.06 -16.28
N ILE A 57 -8.44 0.74 -16.03
CA ILE A 57 -9.14 -0.24 -16.87
C ILE A 57 -10.64 0.07 -16.96
N PRO A 58 -11.39 0.21 -15.85
CA PRO A 58 -12.82 0.50 -15.95
C PRO A 58 -13.09 1.89 -16.54
N THR A 59 -12.26 2.91 -16.29
CA THR A 59 -12.47 4.23 -16.88
C THR A 59 -12.35 4.20 -18.41
N VAL A 60 -11.30 3.57 -18.94
CA VAL A 60 -11.13 3.41 -20.40
C VAL A 60 -12.25 2.54 -20.97
N GLY A 61 -12.64 1.47 -20.27
CA GLY A 61 -13.74 0.59 -20.67
C GLY A 61 -15.10 1.29 -20.70
N ILE A 62 -15.38 2.18 -19.76
CA ILE A 62 -16.62 2.97 -19.72
C ILE A 62 -16.67 3.95 -20.89
N ILE A 63 -15.57 4.67 -21.16
CA ILE A 63 -15.49 5.58 -22.31
C ILE A 63 -15.74 4.81 -23.61
N GLY A 64 -15.02 3.71 -23.84
CA GLY A 64 -15.21 2.86 -25.03
C GLY A 64 -16.62 2.28 -25.10
N GLY A 65 -17.19 1.84 -23.97
CA GLY A 65 -18.52 1.28 -23.88
C GLY A 65 -19.63 2.27 -24.25
N VAL A 66 -19.53 3.52 -23.79
CA VAL A 66 -20.50 4.57 -24.12
C VAL A 66 -20.44 4.90 -25.63
N PHE A 67 -19.25 5.04 -26.21
CA PHE A 67 -19.11 5.43 -27.62
C PHE A 67 -19.34 4.31 -28.63
N VAL A 68 -18.94 3.06 -28.32
CA VAL A 68 -19.02 1.93 -29.26
C VAL A 68 -20.32 1.14 -29.10
N PHE A 69 -20.78 0.97 -27.85
CA PHE A 69 -21.92 0.11 -27.51
C PHE A 69 -23.17 0.89 -27.08
N ASN A 70 -23.14 2.24 -27.13
CA ASN A 70 -24.23 3.12 -26.68
C ASN A 70 -24.70 2.79 -25.25
N ILE A 71 -23.77 2.41 -24.38
CA ILE A 71 -24.09 2.12 -22.98
C ILE A 71 -24.68 3.38 -22.34
N SER A 72 -25.87 3.25 -21.74
CA SER A 72 -26.53 4.36 -21.05
C SER A 72 -25.66 4.91 -19.92
N VAL A 73 -25.73 6.23 -19.72
CA VAL A 73 -25.00 6.93 -18.65
C VAL A 73 -25.22 6.29 -17.27
N SER A 74 -26.43 5.77 -17.00
CA SER A 74 -26.76 5.07 -15.76
C SER A 74 -25.87 3.84 -15.52
N ILE A 75 -25.60 3.04 -16.56
CA ILE A 75 -24.76 1.83 -16.46
C ILE A 75 -23.29 2.23 -16.28
N ALA A 76 -22.85 3.30 -16.95
CA ALA A 76 -21.52 3.88 -16.77
C ALA A 76 -21.27 4.33 -15.32
N ILE A 77 -22.25 4.99 -14.70
CA ILE A 77 -22.17 5.43 -13.30
C ILE A 77 -22.05 4.22 -12.35
N VAL A 78 -22.87 3.19 -12.54
CA VAL A 78 -22.81 1.96 -11.73
C VAL A 78 -21.46 1.26 -11.90
N GLY A 79 -20.96 1.16 -13.13
CA GLY A 79 -19.63 0.62 -13.43
C GLY A 79 -18.53 1.40 -12.72
N TYR A 80 -18.58 2.74 -12.76
CA TYR A 80 -17.61 3.60 -12.08
C TYR A 80 -17.63 3.42 -10.56
N MET A 81 -18.81 3.44 -9.95
CA MET A 81 -18.97 3.22 -8.51
C MET A 81 -18.43 1.85 -8.06
N SER A 82 -18.64 0.81 -8.86
CA SER A 82 -18.07 -0.52 -8.59
C SER A 82 -16.53 -0.51 -8.62
N GLY A 83 -15.94 0.20 -9.60
CA GLY A 83 -14.49 0.36 -9.71
C GLY A 83 -13.87 1.12 -8.53
N VAL A 84 -14.56 2.15 -8.03
CA VAL A 84 -14.15 2.88 -6.81
C VAL A 84 -14.18 1.96 -5.58
N GLY A 85 -15.22 1.14 -5.43
CA GLY A 85 -15.29 0.18 -4.33
C GLY A 85 -14.14 -0.84 -4.36
N LEU A 86 -13.81 -1.35 -5.55
CA LEU A 86 -12.71 -2.28 -5.74
C LEU A 86 -11.33 -1.65 -5.47
N SER A 87 -11.11 -0.42 -5.95
CA SER A 87 -9.82 0.27 -5.76
C SER A 87 -9.55 0.58 -4.29
N LEU A 88 -10.57 0.99 -3.54
CA LEU A 88 -10.52 1.13 -2.08
C LEU A 88 -10.19 -0.21 -1.41
N GLY A 89 -10.88 -1.29 -1.81
CA GLY A 89 -10.61 -2.64 -1.33
C GLY A 89 -9.16 -3.08 -1.52
N TYR A 90 -8.58 -2.81 -2.70
CA TYR A 90 -7.17 -3.08 -2.97
C TYR A 90 -6.23 -2.23 -2.11
N ALA A 91 -6.53 -0.94 -1.96
CA ALA A 91 -5.72 -0.01 -1.18
C ALA A 91 -5.64 -0.38 0.32
N VAL A 92 -6.73 -0.91 0.89
CA VAL A 92 -6.77 -1.31 2.32
C VAL A 92 -6.37 -2.77 2.55
N SER A 93 -6.26 -3.60 1.51
CA SER A 93 -5.89 -5.02 1.63
C SER A 93 -4.59 -5.32 2.42
N PRO A 94 -3.50 -4.52 2.36
CA PRO A 94 -2.30 -4.80 3.16
C PRO A 94 -2.58 -4.74 4.66
N LEU A 95 -3.45 -3.82 5.12
CA LEU A 95 -3.83 -3.69 6.53
C LEU A 95 -4.51 -4.96 7.06
N PHE A 96 -5.42 -5.54 6.26
CA PHE A 96 -6.14 -6.76 6.64
C PHE A 96 -5.26 -8.01 6.57
N THR A 97 -4.33 -8.05 5.61
CA THR A 97 -3.35 -9.14 5.48
C THR A 97 -2.44 -9.19 6.71
N GLU A 98 -1.98 -8.03 7.18
CA GLU A 98 -1.10 -7.93 8.36
C GLU A 98 -1.81 -8.36 9.65
N LYS A 99 -3.05 -7.88 9.85
CA LYS A 99 -3.88 -8.29 10.99
C LYS A 99 -4.12 -9.81 11.00
N ARG A 100 -4.36 -10.42 9.83
CA ARG A 100 -4.53 -11.88 9.69
C ARG A 100 -3.24 -12.64 9.96
N ARG A 101 -2.08 -12.14 9.49
CA ARG A 101 -0.77 -12.77 9.72
C ARG A 101 -0.44 -12.81 11.21
N ASN A 102 -0.63 -11.69 11.90
CA ASN A 102 -0.41 -11.59 13.35
C ASN A 102 -1.34 -12.53 14.14
N LYS A 103 -2.64 -12.55 13.82
CA LYS A 103 -3.61 -13.46 14.48
C LYS A 103 -3.25 -14.95 14.31
N LYS A 104 -2.77 -15.35 13.14
CA LYS A 104 -2.31 -16.74 12.90
C LYS A 104 -1.03 -17.07 13.68
N ALA A 105 -0.08 -16.13 13.78
CA ALA A 105 1.14 -16.30 14.55
C ALA A 105 0.83 -16.48 16.05
N ILE A 106 -0.05 -15.65 16.61
CA ILE A 106 -0.50 -15.77 18.01
C ILE A 106 -1.19 -17.12 18.26
N LYS A 107 -2.02 -17.60 17.32
CA LYS A 107 -2.66 -18.92 17.44
C LYS A 107 -1.62 -20.06 17.48
N LYS A 108 -0.64 -20.05 16.58
CA LYS A 108 0.45 -21.05 16.55
C LYS A 108 1.28 -21.06 17.83
N LEU A 109 1.56 -19.88 18.40
CA LEU A 109 2.28 -19.79 19.68
C LEU A 109 1.45 -20.41 20.81
N LYS A 110 0.14 -20.14 20.86
CA LYS A 110 -0.75 -20.76 21.87
C LYS A 110 -0.85 -22.29 21.75
N GLU A 111 -0.74 -22.84 20.55
CA GLU A 111 -0.73 -24.30 20.32
C GLU A 111 0.62 -24.93 20.66
N LYS A 112 1.74 -24.21 20.51
CA LYS A 112 3.09 -24.73 20.78
C LYS A 112 3.46 -24.78 22.27
N TYR A 113 2.84 -23.91 23.09
CA TYR A 113 3.08 -23.81 24.54
C TYR A 113 1.89 -24.32 25.37
N ARG A 114 1.01 -25.10 24.76
CA ARG A 114 -0.01 -25.91 25.43
C ARG A 114 0.44 -27.36 25.44
#